data_AF-A0AAV8QM83-F1
#
_entry.id   AF-A0AAV8QM83-F1
#
_cell.length_a   1.000
_cell.length_b   1.000
_cell.length_c   1.000
_cell.angle_alpha   90.00
_cell.angle_beta   90.00
_cell.angle_gamma   90.00
#
_symmetry.space_group_name_H-M   'P 1'
#
loop_
_entity.id
_entity.type
_entity.pdbx_description
1 polymer ?
#
loop_
_entity_poly.entity_id
_entity_poly.type
_entity_poly.pdbx_seq_one_letter_code
_entity_poly.pdbx_strand_id
1 'polypeptide(L)'
;MTSSEEARKTYAEFEEKVSRTVFLDNLSTQSALVEMENEKQARALISEMTNYPFMMSGMPRPVRAKPAKIEMFADRPPPPDRKIQVRWVDPSDPDFVVAKKLKQLCKKHNAEHLALIKHQLEEEEKLAKHQEETLKTNYKKFEMIESIVQDGTTSRLARHYGVRLDYD
;
A
#
# COMPACT_ATOMS: atom_id res chain seq x y z
N MET A 1 23.78 -20.31 -25.39
CA MET A 1 22.33 -20.51 -25.55
C MET A 1 21.93 -21.46 -24.44
N THR A 2 21.20 -21.00 -23.43
CA THR A 2 20.59 -21.90 -22.44
C THR A 2 19.66 -22.86 -23.17
N SER A 3 19.65 -24.12 -22.78
CA SER A 3 18.72 -25.10 -23.35
C SER A 3 17.29 -24.60 -23.13
N SER A 4 16.39 -24.82 -24.09
CA SER A 4 14.98 -24.42 -23.97
C SER A 4 14.32 -24.96 -22.70
N GLU A 5 14.83 -26.07 -22.16
CA GLU A 5 14.37 -26.68 -20.91
C GLU A 5 14.90 -25.93 -19.68
N GLU A 6 16.15 -25.47 -19.70
CA GLU A 6 16.72 -24.64 -18.63
C GLU A 6 15.98 -23.31 -18.51
N ALA A 7 15.65 -22.67 -19.63
CA ALA A 7 14.89 -21.42 -19.64
C ALA A 7 13.47 -21.59 -19.07
N ARG A 8 12.83 -22.75 -19.29
CA ARG A 8 11.52 -23.07 -18.71
C ARG A 8 11.62 -23.32 -17.21
N LYS A 9 12.66 -24.01 -16.77
CA LYS A 9 12.91 -24.27 -15.35
C LYS A 9 13.17 -22.98 -14.57
N THR A 10 14.03 -22.10 -15.07
CA THR A 10 14.31 -20.81 -14.42
C THR A 10 13.08 -19.92 -14.36
N TYR A 11 12.24 -19.93 -15.40
CA TYR A 11 10.98 -19.19 -15.39
C TYR A 11 9.98 -19.75 -14.37
N ALA A 12 9.87 -21.08 -14.27
CA ALA A 12 8.99 -21.73 -13.28
C ALA A 12 9.42 -21.44 -11.83
N GLU A 13 10.73 -21.50 -11.54
CA GLU A 13 11.28 -21.12 -10.23
C GLU A 13 10.99 -19.65 -9.90
N PHE A 14 11.05 -18.78 -10.90
CA PHE A 14 10.68 -17.37 -10.76
C PHE A 14 9.17 -17.19 -10.49
N GLU A 15 8.29 -17.92 -11.17
CA GLU A 15 6.84 -17.87 -10.90
C GLU A 15 6.51 -18.35 -9.49
N GLU A 16 7.19 -19.38 -8.99
CA GLU A 16 7.06 -19.84 -7.61
C GLU A 16 7.47 -18.74 -6.62
N LYS A 17 8.62 -18.10 -6.84
CA LYS A 17 9.07 -16.94 -6.05
C LYS A 17 8.04 -15.81 -6.05
N VAL A 18 7.48 -15.47 -7.21
CA VAL A 18 6.44 -14.44 -7.33
C VAL A 18 5.19 -14.84 -6.52
N SER A 19 4.75 -16.10 -6.59
CA SER A 19 3.56 -16.58 -5.90
C SER A 19 3.65 -16.46 -4.37
N ARG A 20 4.84 -16.65 -3.81
CA ARG A 20 5.10 -16.50 -2.36
C ARG A 20 5.50 -15.08 -1.96
N THR A 21 5.58 -14.14 -2.90
CA THR A 21 5.92 -12.73 -2.60
C THR A 21 4.67 -11.87 -2.47
N VAL A 22 4.68 -11.00 -1.47
CA VAL A 22 3.62 -10.02 -1.21
C VAL A 22 4.14 -8.61 -1.50
N PHE A 23 3.37 -7.82 -2.22
CA PHE A 23 3.57 -6.40 -2.38
C PHE A 23 2.90 -5.65 -1.24
N LEU A 24 3.70 -4.98 -0.42
CA LEU A 24 3.25 -4.07 0.62
C LEU A 24 3.24 -2.64 0.07
N ASP A 25 2.07 -2.02 0.13
CA ASP A 25 1.78 -0.67 -0.31
C ASP A 25 1.53 0.24 0.91
N ASN A 26 1.60 1.56 0.71
CA ASN A 26 1.43 2.57 1.76
C ASN A 26 2.47 2.57 2.90
N LEU A 27 3.71 2.12 2.68
CA LEU A 27 4.80 2.34 3.66
C LEU A 27 5.30 3.78 3.57
N SER A 28 4.50 4.76 4.02
CA SER A 28 4.90 6.16 4.21
C SER A 28 5.91 6.67 3.15
N THR A 29 5.50 6.67 1.87
CA THR A 29 6.27 7.01 0.64
C THR A 29 6.95 5.88 -0.14
N GLN A 30 6.93 4.64 0.35
CA GLN A 30 7.55 3.50 -0.31
C GLN A 30 6.61 2.30 -0.39
N SER A 31 7.01 1.36 -1.24
CA SER A 31 6.40 0.04 -1.34
C SER A 31 7.50 -1.00 -1.23
N ALA A 32 7.17 -2.18 -0.75
CA ALA A 32 8.12 -3.26 -0.56
C ALA A 32 7.60 -4.57 -1.14
N LEU A 33 8.50 -5.41 -1.64
CA LEU A 33 8.22 -6.82 -1.93
C LEU A 33 8.75 -7.65 -0.77
N VAL A 34 7.86 -8.43 -0.14
CA VAL A 34 8.17 -9.30 0.99
C VAL A 34 7.99 -10.73 0.54
N GLU A 35 9.10 -11.45 0.41
CA GLU A 35 9.10 -12.87 0.06
C GLU A 35 8.78 -13.70 1.31
N MET A 36 7.71 -14.49 1.25
CA MET A 36 7.35 -15.44 2.28
C MET A 36 7.98 -16.80 2.01
N GLU A 37 8.02 -17.67 3.02
CA GLU A 37 8.51 -19.03 2.85
C GLU A 37 7.61 -19.84 1.90
N ASN A 38 6.29 -19.65 2.03
CA ASN A 38 5.27 -20.42 1.31
C ASN A 38 4.15 -19.53 0.77
N GLU A 39 3.54 -19.92 -0.35
CA GLU A 39 2.38 -19.22 -0.94
C GLU A 39 1.20 -19.14 0.06
N LYS A 40 0.98 -20.18 0.87
CA LYS A 40 -0.07 -20.17 1.90
C LYS A 40 0.13 -19.07 2.94
N GLN A 41 1.39 -18.83 3.34
CA GLN A 41 1.72 -17.74 4.27
C GLN A 41 1.49 -16.37 3.62
N ALA A 42 1.88 -16.21 2.35
CA ALA A 42 1.61 -14.99 1.58
C ALA A 42 0.10 -14.68 1.51
N ARG A 43 -0.72 -15.68 1.21
CA ARG A 43 -2.19 -15.53 1.17
C ARG A 43 -2.78 -15.22 2.55
N ALA A 44 -2.29 -15.88 3.60
CA ALA A 44 -2.74 -15.62 4.97
C ALA A 44 -2.42 -14.18 5.40
N LEU A 45 -1.20 -13.70 5.12
CA LEU A 45 -0.79 -12.33 5.40
C LEU A 45 -1.63 -11.30 4.65
N ILE A 46 -1.92 -11.54 3.37
CA ILE A 46 -2.83 -10.68 2.59
C ILE A 46 -4.22 -10.62 3.24
N SER A 47 -4.76 -11.77 3.64
CA SER A 47 -6.06 -11.84 4.32
C SER A 47 -6.05 -11.11 5.65
N GLU A 48 -4.99 -11.29 6.45
CA GLU A 48 -4.85 -10.65 7.76
C GLU A 48 -4.75 -9.13 7.64
N MET A 49 -3.88 -8.61 6.78
CA MET A 49 -3.73 -7.16 6.56
C MET A 49 -4.95 -6.51 5.88
N THR A 50 -5.79 -7.30 5.20
CA THR A 50 -7.05 -6.82 4.63
C THR A 50 -8.12 -6.67 5.71
N ASN A 51 -8.19 -7.61 6.65
CA ASN A 51 -9.21 -7.65 7.69
C ASN A 51 -8.82 -6.81 8.93
N TYR A 52 -7.53 -6.70 9.22
CA TYR A 52 -7.01 -6.02 10.40
C TYR A 52 -6.01 -4.92 10.00
N PRO A 53 -6.20 -3.68 10.46
CA PRO A 53 -5.31 -2.59 10.11
C PRO A 53 -3.94 -2.81 10.73
N PHE A 54 -2.95 -3.05 9.88
CA PHE A 54 -1.56 -3.15 10.29
C PHE A 54 -0.87 -1.80 10.05
N MET A 55 -0.44 -1.13 11.13
CA MET A 55 0.21 0.18 11.05
C MET A 55 1.73 0.01 11.19
N MET A 56 2.47 0.64 10.29
CA MET A 56 3.92 0.75 10.36
C MET A 56 4.30 2.22 10.59
N SER A 57 5.17 2.48 11.55
CA SER A 57 5.61 3.84 11.96
C SER A 57 4.54 4.68 12.69
N GLY A 58 4.93 5.88 13.14
CA GLY A 58 4.14 6.70 14.06
C GLY A 58 2.92 7.44 13.47
N MET A 59 2.74 7.48 12.15
CA MET A 59 1.50 7.97 11.54
C MET A 59 0.58 6.78 11.29
N PRO A 60 -0.69 6.80 11.75
CA PRO A 60 -1.58 5.64 11.73
C PRO A 60 -2.14 5.39 10.32
N ARG A 61 -1.27 4.96 9.40
CA ARG A 61 -1.63 4.61 8.02
C ARG A 61 -1.55 3.09 7.86
N PRO A 62 -2.70 2.42 7.66
CA PRO A 62 -2.69 0.98 7.44
C PRO A 62 -1.92 0.62 6.17
N VAL A 63 -0.93 -0.25 6.32
CA VAL A 63 -0.21 -0.90 5.22
C VAL A 63 -1.17 -1.83 4.50
N ARG A 64 -1.08 -1.87 3.17
CA ARG A 64 -1.93 -2.75 2.36
C ARG A 64 -1.08 -3.83 1.70
N ALA A 65 -1.48 -5.09 1.88
CA ALA A 65 -0.87 -6.21 1.19
C ALA A 65 -1.63 -6.56 -0.10
N LYS A 66 -0.89 -6.83 -1.17
CA LYS A 66 -1.40 -7.34 -2.45
C LYS A 66 -0.49 -8.49 -2.93
N PRO A 67 -0.99 -9.47 -3.70
CA PRO A 67 -0.12 -10.45 -4.32
C PRO A 67 0.86 -9.76 -5.27
N ALA A 68 2.11 -10.20 -5.27
CA ALA A 68 3.10 -9.70 -6.21
C ALA A 68 2.74 -10.09 -7.65
N LYS A 69 3.10 -9.24 -8.61
CA LYS A 69 2.96 -9.51 -10.04
C LYS A 69 4.33 -9.67 -10.66
N ILE A 70 4.44 -10.51 -11.68
CA ILE A 70 5.67 -10.72 -12.47
C ILE A 70 6.24 -9.38 -12.97
N GLU A 71 5.37 -8.45 -13.34
CA GLU A 71 5.74 -7.13 -13.86
C GLU A 71 6.48 -6.25 -12.85
N MET A 72 6.35 -6.53 -11.54
CA MET A 72 6.99 -5.77 -10.46
C MET A 72 8.48 -6.09 -10.30
N PHE A 73 8.97 -7.16 -10.93
CA PHE A 73 10.37 -7.61 -10.82
C PHE A 73 11.16 -7.14 -12.04
N ALA A 74 12.25 -6.41 -11.78
CA ALA A 74 13.17 -5.92 -12.81
C ALA A 74 14.10 -7.03 -13.34
N ASP A 75 14.42 -8.00 -12.49
CA ASP A 75 15.31 -9.14 -12.72
C ASP A 75 14.60 -10.36 -13.34
N ARG A 76 13.36 -10.20 -13.82
CA ARG A 76 12.57 -11.32 -14.34
C ARG A 76 13.23 -11.99 -15.57
N PRO A 77 13.25 -13.33 -15.65
CA PRO A 77 13.72 -14.04 -16.83
C PRO A 77 12.79 -13.78 -18.04
N PRO A 78 13.30 -13.87 -19.27
CA PRO A 78 12.49 -13.74 -20.48
C PRO A 78 11.46 -14.89 -20.55
N PRO A 79 10.21 -14.62 -20.96
CA PRO A 79 9.22 -15.68 -21.12
C PRO A 79 9.68 -16.67 -22.21
N PRO A 80 9.65 -17.99 -21.96
CA PRO A 80 10.23 -18.99 -22.85
C PRO A 80 9.57 -19.03 -24.24
N ASP A 81 8.28 -18.72 -24.32
CA ASP A 81 7.51 -18.82 -25.56
C ASP A 81 7.35 -17.48 -26.32
N ARG A 82 7.82 -16.36 -25.76
CA ARG A 82 7.61 -15.02 -26.34
C ARG A 82 8.81 -14.57 -27.17
N LYS A 83 8.62 -14.48 -28.50
CA LYS A 83 9.56 -13.81 -29.40
C LYS A 83 9.19 -12.34 -29.55
N ILE A 84 10.04 -11.45 -29.05
CA ILE A 84 9.87 -9.99 -29.21
C ILE A 84 10.63 -9.57 -30.46
N GLN A 85 9.91 -9.04 -31.46
CA GLN A 85 10.52 -8.36 -32.60
C GLN A 85 10.35 -6.86 -32.40
N VAL A 86 11.44 -6.11 -32.53
CA VAL A 86 11.45 -4.67 -32.40
C VAL A 86 11.90 -4.09 -33.74
N ARG A 87 11.09 -3.17 -34.29
CA ARG A 87 11.43 -2.39 -35.47
C ARG A 87 11.15 -0.92 -35.23
N TRP A 88 11.98 -0.05 -35.79
CA TRP A 88 11.65 1.37 -35.87
C TRP A 88 10.58 1.58 -36.95
N VAL A 89 9.64 2.48 -36.68
CA VAL A 89 8.54 2.79 -37.60
C VAL A 89 8.80 4.14 -38.23
N ASP A 90 9.04 4.13 -39.54
CA ASP A 90 9.26 5.34 -40.33
C ASP A 90 7.95 6.09 -40.61
N PRO A 91 7.97 7.41 -40.85
CA PRO A 91 6.77 8.19 -41.17
C PRO A 91 5.97 7.71 -42.38
N SER A 92 6.60 6.96 -43.27
CA SER A 92 5.94 6.40 -44.47
C SER A 92 5.20 5.09 -44.20
N ASP A 93 5.41 4.47 -43.04
CA ASP A 93 4.77 3.21 -42.65
C ASP A 93 3.35 3.48 -42.13
N PRO A 94 2.33 2.69 -42.52
CA PRO A 94 0.96 2.85 -42.04
C PRO A 94 0.84 2.77 -40.51
N ASP A 95 1.70 1.99 -39.85
CA ASP A 95 1.70 1.83 -38.39
C ASP A 95 2.16 3.12 -37.68
N PHE A 96 2.81 4.06 -38.38
CA PHE A 96 3.32 5.30 -37.80
C PHE A 96 2.20 6.15 -37.19
N VAL A 97 1.03 6.18 -37.83
CA VAL A 97 -0.14 6.92 -37.34
C VAL A 97 -0.63 6.35 -36.01
N VAL A 98 -0.66 5.02 -35.91
CA VAL A 98 -1.06 4.32 -34.67
C VAL A 98 -0.03 4.56 -33.58
N ALA A 99 1.26 4.41 -33.87
CA ALA A 99 2.34 4.67 -32.95
C ALA A 99 2.31 6.12 -32.42
N LYS A 100 2.05 7.10 -33.29
CA LYS A 100 1.93 8.51 -32.91
C LYS A 100 0.74 8.76 -31.99
N LYS A 101 -0.42 8.16 -32.27
CA LYS A 101 -1.61 8.23 -31.41
C LYS A 101 -1.34 7.61 -30.04
N LEU A 102 -0.74 6.43 -29.99
CA LEU A 102 -0.35 5.77 -28.73
C LEU A 102 0.62 6.65 -27.92
N LYS A 103 1.61 7.26 -28.57
CA LYS A 103 2.54 8.20 -27.91
C LYS A 103 1.82 9.39 -27.29
N GLN A 104 0.84 9.97 -27.99
CA GLN A 104 0.03 11.07 -27.46
C GLN A 104 -0.84 10.61 -26.28
N LEU A 105 -1.43 9.42 -26.37
CA LEU A 105 -2.22 8.82 -25.30
C LEU A 105 -1.37 8.59 -24.04
N CYS A 106 -0.17 8.01 -24.17
CA CYS A 106 0.75 7.83 -23.05
C CYS A 106 1.10 9.16 -22.37
N LYS A 107 1.35 10.23 -23.15
CA LYS A 107 1.61 11.56 -22.59
C LYS A 107 0.41 12.09 -21.80
N LYS A 108 -0.80 11.91 -22.33
CA LYS A 108 -2.04 12.32 -21.66
C LYS A 108 -2.25 11.56 -20.36
N HIS A 109 -2.15 10.22 -20.38
CA HIS A 109 -2.25 9.39 -19.19
C HIS A 109 -1.20 9.77 -18.13
N ASN A 110 0.04 10.07 -18.54
CA ASN A 110 1.07 10.52 -17.60
C ASN A 110 0.69 11.86 -16.95
N ALA A 111 0.17 12.82 -17.71
CA ALA A 111 -0.26 14.10 -17.16
C ALA A 111 -1.45 13.93 -16.19
N GLU A 112 -2.42 13.10 -16.54
CA GLU A 112 -3.58 12.78 -15.69
C GLU A 112 -3.14 12.06 -14.41
N HIS A 113 -2.21 11.10 -14.51
CA HIS A 113 -1.66 10.37 -13.37
C HIS A 113 -0.92 11.29 -12.41
N LEU A 114 -0.08 12.21 -12.91
CA LEU A 114 0.62 13.19 -12.09
C LEU A 114 -0.35 14.14 -11.37
N ALA A 115 -1.41 14.57 -12.06
CA ALA A 115 -2.45 15.40 -11.44
C ALA A 115 -3.18 14.65 -10.31
N LEU A 116 -3.50 13.37 -10.52
CA LEU A 116 -4.15 12.53 -9.52
C LEU A 116 -3.25 12.28 -8.30
N ILE A 117 -1.96 12.00 -8.51
CA ILE A 117 -0.97 11.87 -7.43
C ILE A 117 -0.92 13.14 -6.60
N LYS A 118 -0.85 14.30 -7.26
CA LYS A 118 -0.82 15.60 -6.56
C LYS A 118 -2.06 15.80 -5.69
N HIS A 119 -3.24 15.54 -6.24
CA HIS A 119 -4.49 15.62 -5.49
C HIS A 119 -4.51 14.67 -4.28
N GLN A 120 -4.05 13.43 -4.46
CA GLN A 120 -3.98 12.44 -3.38
C GLN A 120 -3.06 12.92 -2.23
N LEU A 121 -1.89 13.51 -2.56
CA LEU A 121 -0.97 14.05 -1.56
C LEU A 121 -1.59 15.22 -0.78
N GLU A 122 -2.33 16.11 -1.45
CA GLU A 122 -3.01 17.23 -0.80
C GLU A 122 -4.10 16.74 0.18
N GLU A 123 -4.90 15.75 -0.22
CA GLU A 123 -5.90 15.13 0.66
C GLU A 123 -5.27 14.42 1.86
N GLU A 124 -4.14 13.74 1.64
CA GLU A 124 -3.38 13.08 2.69
C GLU A 124 -2.78 14.07 3.71
N GLU A 125 -2.35 15.26 3.26
CA GLU A 125 -1.89 16.32 4.15
C GLU A 125 -3.04 16.88 5.00
N LYS A 126 -4.20 17.13 4.40
CA LYS A 126 -5.39 17.59 5.12
C LYS A 126 -5.84 16.56 6.16
N LEU A 127 -5.87 15.28 5.79
CA LEU A 127 -6.22 14.20 6.68
C LEU A 127 -5.25 14.12 7.87
N ALA A 128 -3.95 14.24 7.62
CA ALA A 128 -2.95 14.22 8.69
C ALA A 128 -3.14 15.37 9.69
N LYS A 129 -3.38 16.59 9.21
CA LYS A 129 -3.68 17.76 10.07
C LYS A 129 -4.93 17.53 10.92
N HIS A 130 -6.00 17.03 10.31
CA HIS A 130 -7.24 16.76 11.00
C HIS A 130 -7.09 15.67 12.09
N GLN A 131 -6.31 14.62 11.81
CA GLN A 131 -5.99 13.57 12.78
C GLN A 131 -5.16 14.12 13.95
N GLU A 132 -4.20 15.00 13.69
CA GLU A 132 -3.39 15.64 14.74
C GLU A 132 -4.24 16.52 15.68
N GLU A 133 -5.13 17.34 15.12
CA GLU A 133 -6.06 18.16 15.90
C GLU A 133 -7.00 17.30 16.75
N THR A 134 -7.53 16.22 16.18
CA THR A 134 -8.38 15.26 16.88
C THR A 134 -7.63 14.60 18.03
N LEU A 135 -6.38 14.19 17.81
CA LEU A 135 -5.55 13.61 18.87
C LEU A 135 -5.30 14.60 20.02
N LYS A 136 -4.93 15.84 19.70
CA LYS A 136 -4.71 16.91 20.71
C LYS A 136 -5.97 17.20 21.52
N THR A 137 -7.14 17.25 20.88
CA THR A 137 -8.40 17.49 21.59
C THR A 137 -8.79 16.31 22.47
N ASN A 138 -8.59 15.08 22.02
CA ASN A 138 -8.83 13.89 22.84
C ASN A 138 -7.90 13.86 24.05
N TYR A 139 -6.61 14.16 23.88
CA TYR A 139 -5.65 14.20 24.98
C TYR A 139 -6.06 15.22 26.06
N LYS A 140 -6.44 16.44 25.66
CA LYS A 140 -6.96 17.47 26.59
C LYS A 140 -8.21 17.02 27.35
N LYS A 141 -9.11 16.26 26.71
CA LYS A 141 -10.29 15.70 27.37
C LYS A 141 -9.89 14.68 28.44
N PHE A 142 -8.94 13.80 28.12
CA PHE A 142 -8.43 12.81 29.08
C PHE A 142 -7.72 13.48 30.27
N GLU A 143 -6.87 14.47 30.04
CA GLU A 143 -6.23 15.23 31.13
C GLU A 143 -7.26 15.90 32.05
N MET A 144 -8.32 16.47 31.48
CA MET A 144 -9.40 17.08 32.27
C MET A 144 -10.18 16.05 33.10
N ILE A 145 -10.44 14.87 32.54
CA ILE A 145 -11.11 13.79 33.29
C ILE A 145 -10.20 13.31 34.41
N GLU A 146 -8.92 13.10 34.12
CA GLU A 146 -7.93 12.65 35.10
C GLU A 146 -7.79 13.65 36.25
N SER A 147 -7.75 14.96 35.97
CA SER A 147 -7.69 15.98 37.02
C SER A 147 -8.94 15.96 37.92
N ILE A 148 -10.14 15.84 37.35
CA ILE A 148 -11.40 15.79 38.12
C ILE A 148 -11.47 14.52 39.00
N VAL A 149 -10.92 13.40 38.52
CA VAL A 149 -10.79 12.15 39.27
C VAL A 149 -9.79 12.29 40.42
N GLN A 150 -8.60 12.85 40.16
CA GLN A 150 -7.56 13.07 41.16
C GLN A 150 -8.01 14.05 42.26
N ASP A 151 -8.73 15.11 41.90
CA ASP A 151 -9.28 16.10 42.83
C ASP A 151 -10.44 15.55 43.69
N GLY A 152 -10.88 14.31 43.44
CA GLY A 152 -11.97 13.64 44.18
C GLY A 152 -13.37 14.17 43.86
N THR A 153 -13.49 15.09 42.89
CA THR A 153 -14.75 15.68 42.45
C THR A 153 -15.68 14.61 41.89
N THR A 154 -15.15 13.64 41.14
CA THR A 154 -15.90 12.50 40.60
C THR A 154 -16.55 11.67 41.71
N SER A 155 -15.82 11.39 42.79
CA SER A 155 -16.31 10.64 43.95
C SER A 155 -17.40 11.40 44.72
N ARG A 156 -17.29 12.73 44.81
CA ARG A 156 -18.33 13.57 45.43
C ARG A 156 -19.62 13.56 44.60
N LEU A 157 -19.52 13.66 43.28
CA LEU A 157 -20.68 13.53 42.38
C LEU A 157 -21.32 12.15 42.49
N ALA A 158 -20.52 11.08 42.45
CA ALA A 158 -21.02 9.71 42.56
C ALA A 158 -21.84 9.49 43.84
N ARG A 159 -21.35 10.00 44.99
CA ARG A 159 -22.10 9.97 46.26
C ARG A 159 -23.42 10.75 46.18
N HIS A 160 -23.44 11.91 45.51
CA HIS A 160 -24.65 12.74 45.39
C HIS A 160 -25.74 12.06 44.54
N TYR A 161 -25.34 11.40 43.46
CA TYR A 161 -26.25 10.71 42.55
C TYR A 161 -26.50 9.23 42.92
N GLY A 162 -25.92 8.74 44.01
CA GLY A 162 -26.07 7.34 44.43
C GLY A 162 -25.42 6.31 43.50
N VAL A 163 -24.46 6.74 42.67
CA VAL A 163 -23.74 5.89 41.73
C VAL A 163 -22.54 5.28 42.43
N ARG A 164 -22.33 3.95 42.29
CA ARG A 164 -21.10 3.30 42.73
C ARG A 164 -20.06 3.40 41.62
N LEU A 165 -18.88 3.91 41.96
CA LEU A 165 -17.72 3.87 41.09
C LEU A 165 -16.92 2.63 41.47
N ASP A 166 -16.93 1.63 40.59
CA ASP A 166 -16.03 0.49 40.70
C ASP A 166 -14.71 0.92 40.06
N TYR A 167 -13.71 1.18 40.91
CA TYR A 167 -12.33 1.32 40.45
C TYR A 167 -11.71 -0.08 40.51
N ASP A 168 -11.36 -0.64 39.36
CA ASP A 168 -10.50 -1.84 39.26
C ASP A 168 -9.05 -1.52 39.67
#